data_AF-A0A2R7KNJ6-F1
#
_entry.id   AF-A0A2R7KNJ6-F1
#
_cell.length_a   1.000
_cell.length_b   1.000
_cell.length_c   1.000
_cell.angle_alpha   90.00
_cell.angle_beta   90.00
_cell.angle_gamma   90.00
#
_symmetry.space_group_name_H-M   'P 1'
#
loop_
_entity.id
_entity.type
_entity.pdbx_description
1 polymer ?
#
loop_
_entity_poly.entity_id
_entity_poly.type
_entity_poly.pdbx_seq_one_letter_code
_entity_poly.pdbx_strand_id
1 'polypeptide(L)'
;MAGFKIEVEDVHYFQEESTKAIALLFDKLGYVVEYMDFQTALANKLVYSLQDHTRLPLHRLNARQMVNIVDVADLRDPGSFEDILMADSILPSGVAGVLNEETVKNGGEIWRVHAYDKDPFPSIPHAHNLRTGYKLHLGNGTLYTATNKSLGSSISKKDLETIRAKIRKITLPPLDYGAN
;
A
#
# COMPACT_ATOMS: atom_id res chain seq x y z
N MET A 1 21.57 -34.16 12.96
CA MET A 1 20.57 -33.52 12.07
C MET A 1 21.31 -33.00 10.87
N ALA A 2 20.95 -33.41 9.65
CA ALA A 2 21.59 -32.90 8.44
C ALA A 2 21.20 -31.43 8.24
N GLY A 3 22.18 -30.54 8.10
CA GLY A 3 21.94 -29.15 7.74
C GLY A 3 21.53 -29.08 6.28
N PHE A 4 20.28 -28.69 6.00
CA PHE A 4 19.85 -28.39 4.64
C PHE A 4 20.53 -27.09 4.20
N LYS A 5 21.31 -27.17 3.11
CA LYS A 5 21.92 -26.01 2.45
C LYS A 5 21.02 -25.61 1.29
N ILE A 6 20.60 -24.35 1.27
CA ILE A 6 19.86 -23.77 0.14
C ILE A 6 20.90 -23.32 -0.88
N GLU A 7 20.79 -23.79 -2.11
CA GLU A 7 21.69 -23.36 -3.18
C GLU A 7 21.12 -22.12 -3.89
N VAL A 8 21.99 -21.35 -4.56
CA VAL A 8 21.62 -20.10 -5.23
C VAL A 8 20.59 -20.37 -6.34
N GLU A 9 20.71 -21.52 -7.01
CA GLU A 9 19.81 -21.99 -8.04
C GLU A 9 18.38 -22.23 -7.52
N ASP A 10 18.23 -22.71 -6.28
CA ASP A 10 16.91 -22.92 -5.67
C ASP A 10 16.20 -21.58 -5.45
N VAL A 11 16.96 -20.57 -4.98
CA VAL A 11 16.43 -19.22 -4.75
C VAL A 11 16.00 -18.59 -6.07
N HIS A 12 16.82 -18.67 -7.11
CA HIS A 12 16.48 -18.13 -8.42
C HIS A 12 15.24 -18.81 -9.02
N TYR A 13 15.19 -20.13 -8.97
CA TYR A 13 14.04 -20.90 -9.43
C TYR A 13 12.76 -20.47 -8.70
N PHE A 14 12.84 -20.34 -7.38
CA PHE A 14 11.71 -19.90 -6.57
C PHE A 14 11.25 -18.48 -6.90
N GLN A 15 12.16 -17.53 -7.09
CA GLN A 15 11.83 -16.15 -7.49
C GLN A 15 11.13 -16.09 -8.85
N GLU A 16 11.63 -16.87 -9.82
CA GLU A 16 11.05 -16.93 -11.16
C GLU A 16 9.62 -17.51 -11.13
N GLU A 17 9.43 -18.64 -10.45
CA GLU A 17 8.12 -19.29 -10.35
C GLU A 17 7.13 -18.48 -9.49
N SER A 18 7.62 -17.77 -8.46
CA SER A 18 6.80 -16.85 -7.67
C SER A 18 6.29 -15.68 -8.51
N THR A 19 7.13 -15.12 -9.39
CA THR A 19 6.73 -14.03 -10.30
C THR A 19 5.64 -14.49 -11.25
N LYS A 20 5.79 -15.70 -11.81
CA LYS A 20 4.76 -16.33 -12.67
C LYS A 20 3.47 -16.61 -11.89
N ALA A 21 3.57 -17.08 -10.64
CA ALA A 21 2.41 -17.35 -9.79
C ALA A 21 1.62 -16.06 -9.49
N ILE A 22 2.31 -14.97 -9.17
CA ILE A 22 1.69 -13.66 -8.93
C ILE A 22 0.98 -13.15 -10.17
N ALA A 23 1.56 -13.31 -11.37
CA ALA A 23 0.89 -12.97 -12.62
C ALA A 23 -0.41 -13.79 -12.82
N LEU A 24 -0.37 -15.10 -12.55
CA LEU A 24 -1.56 -15.95 -12.61
C LEU A 24 -2.62 -15.57 -11.58
N LEU A 25 -2.21 -15.14 -10.38
CA LEU A 25 -3.13 -14.64 -9.35
C LEU A 25 -3.75 -13.31 -9.77
N PHE A 26 -2.97 -12.41 -10.38
CA PHE A 26 -3.49 -11.16 -10.92
C PHE A 26 -4.60 -11.42 -11.95
N ASP A 27 -4.35 -12.31 -12.91
CA ASP A 27 -5.35 -12.70 -13.92
C ASP A 27 -6.63 -13.30 -13.29
N LYS A 28 -6.47 -14.03 -12.18
CA LYS A 28 -7.59 -14.68 -11.47
C LYS A 28 -8.38 -13.72 -10.57
N LEU A 29 -7.69 -12.77 -9.92
CA LEU A 29 -8.24 -11.95 -8.83
C LEU A 29 -8.58 -10.52 -9.28
N GLY A 30 -7.99 -10.04 -10.36
CA GLY A 30 -8.19 -8.68 -10.87
C GLY A 30 -7.48 -7.58 -10.07
N TYR A 31 -6.58 -7.94 -9.15
CA TYR A 31 -5.75 -6.99 -8.39
C TYR A 31 -4.32 -7.53 -8.19
N VAL A 32 -3.37 -6.62 -7.96
CA VAL A 32 -1.96 -6.96 -7.77
C VAL A 32 -1.76 -7.53 -6.37
N VAL A 33 -1.14 -8.71 -6.29
CA VAL A 33 -0.70 -9.32 -5.03
C VAL A 33 0.77 -8.94 -4.82
N GLU A 34 1.08 -8.33 -3.68
CA GLU A 34 2.46 -8.01 -3.32
C GLU A 34 3.28 -9.28 -3.08
N TYR A 35 4.55 -9.25 -3.48
CA TYR A 35 5.43 -10.42 -3.42
C TYR A 35 5.57 -10.96 -1.99
N MET A 36 5.64 -10.07 -0.99
CA MET A 36 5.77 -10.44 0.41
C MET A 36 4.51 -11.10 0.98
N ASP A 37 3.32 -10.63 0.59
CA ASP A 37 2.05 -11.20 1.02
C ASP A 37 1.88 -12.60 0.42
N PHE A 38 2.23 -12.75 -0.84
CA PHE A 38 2.26 -14.06 -1.51
C PHE A 38 3.21 -15.04 -0.80
N GLN A 39 4.44 -14.63 -0.50
CA GLN A 39 5.39 -15.49 0.22
C GLN A 39 4.90 -15.87 1.61
N THR A 40 4.30 -14.92 2.33
CA THR A 40 3.75 -15.15 3.67
C THR A 40 2.58 -16.14 3.62
N ALA A 41 1.65 -15.96 2.69
CA ALA A 41 0.53 -16.87 2.49
C ALA A 41 1.01 -18.30 2.13
N LEU A 42 2.00 -18.41 1.24
CA LEU A 42 2.57 -19.69 0.85
C LEU A 42 3.28 -20.39 2.02
N ALA A 43 4.06 -19.66 2.81
CA ALA A 43 4.74 -20.18 3.98
C ALA A 43 3.77 -20.69 5.06
N ASN A 44 2.72 -19.93 5.34
CA ASN A 44 1.68 -20.29 6.30
C ASN A 44 1.02 -21.63 5.93
N LYS A 45 0.71 -21.84 4.64
CA LYS A 45 0.08 -23.08 4.16
C LYS A 45 1.02 -24.28 4.20
N LEU A 46 2.32 -24.06 4.02
CA LEU A 46 3.34 -25.10 4.13
C LEU A 46 3.76 -25.38 5.58
N VAL A 47 3.05 -24.79 6.56
CA VAL A 47 3.27 -24.98 8.01
C VAL A 47 4.68 -24.58 8.44
N TYR A 48 5.25 -23.56 7.79
CA TYR A 48 6.48 -22.98 8.28
C TYR A 48 6.21 -21.99 9.41
N SER A 49 7.07 -22.01 10.42
CA SER A 49 7.13 -20.92 11.39
C SER A 49 7.60 -19.63 10.67
N LEU A 50 7.27 -18.45 11.19
CA LEU A 50 7.74 -17.15 10.67
C LEU A 50 9.28 -17.08 10.49
N GLN A 51 10.03 -17.95 11.19
CA GLN A 51 11.48 -18.05 11.13
C GLN A 51 12.00 -19.02 10.04
N ASP A 52 11.13 -19.83 9.42
CA ASP A 52 11.47 -20.86 8.43
C ASP A 52 11.11 -20.47 6.98
N HIS A 53 10.63 -19.25 6.72
CA HIS A 53 10.25 -18.81 5.36
C HIS A 53 11.40 -18.87 4.35
N THR A 54 12.64 -18.85 4.82
CA THR A 54 13.85 -19.02 4.02
C THR A 54 13.93 -20.39 3.33
N ARG A 55 13.14 -21.37 3.76
CA ARG A 55 13.12 -22.74 3.21
C ARG A 55 12.14 -22.94 2.06
N LEU A 56 11.30 -21.96 1.74
CA LEU A 56 10.38 -22.02 0.61
C LEU A 56 11.05 -22.47 -0.71
N PRO A 57 12.28 -22.01 -1.06
CA PRO A 57 12.97 -22.47 -2.26
C PRO A 57 13.20 -23.98 -2.34
N LEU A 58 13.37 -24.66 -1.20
CA LEU A 58 13.67 -26.10 -1.16
C LEU A 58 12.51 -26.97 -1.65
N HIS A 59 11.28 -26.44 -1.69
CA HIS A 59 10.15 -27.21 -2.19
C HIS A 59 10.12 -27.33 -3.71
N ARG A 60 10.88 -26.48 -4.42
CA ARG A 60 10.89 -26.42 -5.89
C ARG A 60 9.49 -26.45 -6.50
N LEU A 61 8.57 -25.69 -5.90
CA LEU A 61 7.22 -25.54 -6.43
C LEU A 61 7.28 -24.76 -7.74
N ASN A 62 6.48 -25.16 -8.72
CA ASN A 62 6.21 -24.33 -9.88
C ASN A 62 5.03 -23.38 -9.61
N ALA A 63 4.86 -22.40 -10.48
CA ALA A 63 3.87 -21.34 -10.35
C ALA A 63 2.45 -21.88 -10.10
N ARG A 64 2.04 -22.91 -10.84
CA ARG A 64 0.70 -23.50 -10.72
C ARG A 64 0.50 -24.20 -9.39
N GLN A 65 1.52 -24.89 -8.89
CA GLN A 65 1.48 -25.51 -7.56
C GLN A 65 1.34 -24.45 -6.47
N MET A 66 2.11 -23.36 -6.56
CA MET A 66 2.02 -22.27 -5.59
C MET A 66 0.61 -21.66 -5.57
N VAL A 67 0.03 -21.38 -6.74
CA VAL A 67 -1.35 -20.84 -6.85
C VAL A 67 -2.39 -21.79 -6.26
N ASN A 68 -2.18 -23.10 -6.36
CA ASN A 68 -3.09 -24.10 -5.81
C ASN A 68 -2.96 -24.26 -4.29
N ILE A 69 -1.79 -23.96 -3.73
CA ILE A 69 -1.53 -24.04 -2.28
C ILE A 69 -2.08 -22.80 -1.57
N VAL A 70 -1.86 -21.62 -2.15
CA VAL A 70 -2.27 -20.35 -1.56
C VAL A 70 -3.79 -20.22 -1.59
N ASP A 71 -4.37 -19.91 -0.43
CA ASP A 71 -5.77 -19.55 -0.33
C ASP A 71 -5.94 -18.06 -0.64
N VAL A 72 -6.91 -17.72 -1.49
CA VAL A 72 -7.23 -16.33 -1.83
C VAL A 72 -7.63 -15.54 -0.58
N ALA A 73 -8.20 -16.19 0.43
CA ALA A 73 -8.50 -15.57 1.71
C ALA A 73 -7.24 -15.08 2.46
N ASP A 74 -6.11 -15.78 2.30
CA ASP A 74 -4.83 -15.40 2.93
C ASP A 74 -4.10 -14.28 2.17
N LEU A 75 -4.49 -14.05 0.90
CA LEU A 75 -3.99 -12.96 0.05
C LEU A 75 -4.81 -11.68 0.17
N ARG A 76 -5.92 -11.71 0.91
CA ARG A 76 -6.63 -10.50 1.28
C ARG A 76 -5.90 -9.92 2.49
N ASP A 77 -5.40 -8.71 2.32
CA ASP A 77 -5.03 -7.81 3.42
C ASP A 77 -6.09 -7.97 4.54
N PRO A 78 -5.72 -8.45 5.74
CA PRO A 78 -6.62 -8.53 6.88
C PRO A 78 -7.02 -7.10 7.20
N GLY A 79 -8.14 -6.69 6.60
CA GLY A 79 -8.43 -5.29 6.37
C GLY A 79 -8.23 -4.41 7.60
N SER A 80 -7.78 -3.19 7.30
CA SER A 80 -7.69 -2.05 8.20
C SER A 80 -6.80 -2.24 9.42
N PHE A 81 -5.72 -1.47 9.46
CA PHE A 81 -5.10 -1.07 10.71
C PHE A 81 -6.18 -0.48 11.63
N GLU A 82 -6.36 -1.06 12.81
CA GLU A 82 -7.15 -0.43 13.87
C GLU A 82 -6.36 0.75 14.45
N ASP A 83 -7.01 1.92 14.49
CA ASP A 83 -6.47 3.07 15.21
C ASP A 83 -6.52 2.75 16.72
N ILE A 84 -5.37 2.46 17.34
CA ILE A 84 -5.29 2.34 18.81
C ILE A 84 -5.33 3.75 19.39
N LEU A 85 -6.47 4.12 19.95
CA LEU A 85 -6.66 5.41 20.61
C LEU A 85 -6.05 5.35 22.02
N MET A 86 -4.92 6.03 22.21
CA MET A 86 -4.33 6.19 23.54
C MET A 86 -5.04 7.33 24.29
N ALA A 87 -5.42 7.08 25.55
CA ALA A 87 -6.08 8.09 26.39
C ALA A 87 -5.14 9.28 26.71
N ASP A 88 -3.84 9.01 26.82
CA ASP A 88 -2.81 9.98 27.15
C ASP A 88 -1.67 9.96 26.13
N SER A 89 -1.10 11.14 25.88
CA SER A 89 0.12 11.28 25.08
C SER A 89 1.30 10.69 25.84
N ILE A 90 2.05 9.80 25.19
CA ILE A 90 3.35 9.32 25.70
C ILE A 90 4.46 10.38 25.60
N LEU A 91 4.22 11.47 24.85
CA LEU A 91 5.17 12.56 24.71
C LEU A 91 5.11 13.48 25.93
N PRO A 92 6.26 13.94 26.46
CA PRO A 92 6.31 14.92 27.55
C PRO A 92 5.59 16.23 27.21
N SER A 93 5.04 16.89 28.23
CA SER A 93 4.46 18.22 28.10
C SER A 93 5.49 19.22 27.56
N GLY A 94 5.13 19.98 26.52
CA GLY A 94 6.00 21.01 25.93
C GLY A 94 6.77 20.57 24.68
N VAL A 95 6.68 19.29 24.27
CA VAL A 95 7.18 18.85 22.96
C VAL A 95 6.27 19.41 21.87
N ALA A 96 6.80 20.31 21.04
CA ALA A 96 6.10 20.82 19.86
C ALA A 96 5.93 19.69 18.84
N GLY A 97 4.71 19.21 18.66
CA GLY A 97 4.38 18.30 17.57
C GLY A 97 4.35 19.06 16.25
N VAL A 98 5.26 18.75 15.33
CA VAL A 98 5.17 19.25 13.96
C VAL A 98 4.16 18.36 13.21
N LEU A 99 2.95 18.87 13.02
CA LEU A 99 1.91 18.17 12.27
C LEU A 99 2.11 18.40 10.77
N ASN A 100 3.07 17.69 10.18
CA ASN A 100 3.32 17.71 8.73
C ASN A 100 2.22 16.98 7.93
N GLU A 101 1.32 16.27 8.63
CA GLU A 101 0.32 15.41 8.02
C GLU A 101 -1.03 15.49 8.74
N GLU A 102 -2.11 15.34 7.98
CA GLU A 102 -3.49 15.30 8.48
C GLU A 102 -4.26 14.18 7.78
N THR A 103 -4.98 13.34 8.54
CA THR A 103 -5.78 12.26 7.95
C THR A 103 -7.26 12.67 7.88
N VAL A 104 -7.87 12.58 6.70
CA VAL A 104 -9.28 12.90 6.45
C VAL A 104 -10.02 11.69 5.88
N LYS A 105 -11.24 11.45 6.37
CA LYS A 105 -12.10 10.34 5.90
C LYS A 105 -13.23 10.91 5.03
N ASN A 106 -13.44 10.38 3.83
CA ASN A 106 -14.52 10.80 2.92
C ASN A 106 -15.07 9.63 2.10
N GLY A 107 -16.38 9.37 2.19
CA GLY A 107 -17.04 8.35 1.36
C GLY A 107 -16.47 6.92 1.53
N GLY A 108 -15.96 6.58 2.72
CA GLY A 108 -15.27 5.30 2.97
C GLY A 108 -13.78 5.29 2.61
N GLU A 109 -13.29 6.32 1.93
CA GLU A 109 -11.86 6.49 1.66
C GLU A 109 -11.16 7.21 2.81
N ILE A 110 -9.91 6.82 3.06
CA ILE A 110 -9.03 7.45 4.05
C ILE A 110 -7.87 8.10 3.31
N TRP A 111 -7.74 9.40 3.47
CA TRP A 111 -6.76 10.23 2.78
C TRP A 111 -5.79 10.84 3.79
N ARG A 112 -4.50 10.55 3.65
CA ARG A 112 -3.43 11.19 4.41
C ARG A 112 -2.87 12.36 3.63
N VAL A 113 -3.13 13.56 4.11
CA VAL A 113 -2.70 14.82 3.53
C VAL A 113 -1.30 15.13 4.04
N HIS A 114 -0.37 15.40 3.14
CA HIS A 114 0.98 15.83 3.46
C HIS A 114 1.12 17.32 3.14
N ALA A 115 1.69 18.10 4.07
CA ALA A 115 1.88 19.54 3.88
C ALA A 115 2.94 19.85 2.81
N TYR A 116 4.00 19.03 2.76
CA TYR A 116 5.14 19.16 1.85
C TYR A 116 5.72 17.78 1.53
N ASP A 117 6.28 17.61 0.34
CA ASP A 117 7.21 16.52 0.01
C ASP A 117 8.62 17.12 -0.17
N LYS A 118 9.66 16.31 0.04
CA LYS A 118 11.06 16.72 -0.04
C LYS A 118 11.52 17.00 -1.49
N ASP A 119 10.73 16.64 -2.50
CA ASP A 119 11.07 16.76 -3.93
C ASP A 119 9.95 17.33 -4.83
N PRO A 120 10.27 17.91 -6.00
CA PRO A 120 9.31 18.58 -6.87
C PRO A 120 8.51 17.61 -7.75
N PHE A 121 7.29 17.26 -7.33
CA PHE A 121 6.04 17.39 -8.11
C PHE A 121 5.05 16.20 -7.97
N PRO A 122 3.76 16.47 -7.67
CA PRO A 122 3.24 17.80 -7.30
C PRO A 122 3.70 18.22 -5.90
N SER A 123 4.44 19.33 -5.88
CA SER A 123 5.03 19.98 -4.72
C SER A 123 4.06 21.04 -4.16
N ILE A 124 2.89 20.54 -3.79
CA ILE A 124 1.74 21.25 -3.21
C ILE A 124 1.11 20.24 -2.24
N PRO A 125 0.42 20.66 -1.17
CA PRO A 125 -0.38 19.76 -0.35
C PRO A 125 -1.16 18.76 -1.20
N HIS A 126 -0.85 17.48 -1.01
CA HIS A 126 -1.45 16.36 -1.72
C HIS A 126 -1.92 15.33 -0.71
N ALA A 127 -2.84 14.48 -1.13
CA ALA A 127 -3.39 13.45 -0.26
C ALA A 127 -3.11 12.05 -0.81
N HIS A 128 -2.62 11.14 0.03
CA HIS A 128 -2.47 9.73 -0.27
C HIS A 128 -3.68 8.96 0.21
N ASN A 129 -4.32 8.20 -0.68
CA ASN A 129 -5.33 7.23 -0.28
C ASN A 129 -4.64 6.06 0.41
N LEU A 130 -4.97 5.80 1.68
CA LEU A 130 -4.32 4.75 2.47
C LEU A 130 -4.67 3.33 2.01
N ARG A 131 -5.75 3.15 1.24
CA ARG A 131 -6.20 1.85 0.76
C ARG A 131 -5.62 1.51 -0.61
N THR A 132 -5.55 2.49 -1.52
CA THR A 132 -5.14 2.26 -2.91
C THR A 132 -3.74 2.76 -3.23
N GLY A 133 -3.13 3.57 -2.35
CA GLY A 133 -1.85 4.23 -2.61
C GLY A 133 -1.91 5.34 -3.66
N TYR A 134 -3.09 5.70 -4.15
CA TYR A 134 -3.25 6.80 -5.11
C TYR A 134 -3.02 8.16 -4.45
N LYS A 135 -2.44 9.07 -5.21
CA LYS A 135 -2.18 10.44 -4.81
C LYS A 135 -3.22 11.36 -5.43
N LEU A 136 -3.76 12.27 -4.64
CA LEU A 136 -4.73 13.27 -5.05
C LEU A 136 -4.09 14.65 -4.96
N HIS A 137 -4.15 15.39 -6.07
CA HIS A 137 -3.75 16.79 -6.11
C HIS A 137 -4.88 17.67 -5.56
N LEU A 138 -4.65 18.31 -4.40
CA LEU A 138 -5.70 19.04 -3.70
C LEU A 138 -6.09 20.38 -4.35
N GLY A 139 -5.35 20.87 -5.35
CA GLY A 139 -5.72 22.07 -6.10
C GLY A 139 -6.75 21.83 -7.22
N ASN A 140 -6.73 20.66 -7.86
CA ASN A 140 -7.45 20.42 -9.12
C ASN A 140 -8.18 19.07 -9.18
N GLY A 141 -7.95 18.20 -8.20
CA GLY A 141 -8.62 16.90 -8.09
C GLY A 141 -7.98 15.78 -8.91
N THR A 142 -6.88 16.03 -9.62
CA THR A 142 -6.20 15.03 -10.45
C THR A 142 -5.65 13.89 -9.61
N LEU A 143 -5.83 12.66 -10.08
CA LEU A 143 -5.32 11.45 -9.43
C LEU A 143 -4.04 10.95 -10.11
N TYR A 144 -3.13 10.46 -9.29
CA TYR A 144 -1.86 9.89 -9.70
C TYR A 144 -1.66 8.54 -9.01
N THR A 145 -0.91 7.65 -9.66
CA THR A 145 -0.39 6.43 -9.05
C THR A 145 0.67 6.74 -7.99
N ALA A 146 1.02 5.72 -7.19
CA ALA A 146 2.13 5.83 -6.23
C ALA A 146 3.47 6.25 -6.89
N THR A 147 3.68 5.89 -8.16
CA THR A 147 4.86 6.25 -8.97
C THR A 147 4.69 7.55 -9.76
N ASN A 148 3.77 8.42 -9.35
CA ASN A 148 3.52 9.76 -9.92
C ASN A 148 3.02 9.78 -11.38
N LYS A 149 2.57 8.65 -11.93
CA LYS A 149 1.87 8.64 -13.23
C LYS A 149 0.44 9.12 -13.07
N SER A 150 0.04 10.15 -13.83
CA SER A 150 -1.35 10.61 -13.89
C SER A 150 -2.27 9.49 -14.37
N LEU A 151 -3.43 9.34 -13.73
CA LEU A 151 -4.47 8.41 -14.16
C LEU A 151 -5.31 8.95 -15.32
N GLY A 152 -5.06 10.19 -15.76
CA GLY A 152 -5.90 10.87 -16.75
C GLY A 152 -7.33 11.14 -16.25
N SER A 153 -7.57 10.96 -14.94
CA SER A 153 -8.86 11.15 -14.29
C SER A 153 -8.71 12.04 -13.06
N SER A 154 -9.80 12.74 -12.74
CA SER A 154 -9.91 13.60 -11.57
C SER A 154 -11.17 13.25 -10.79
N ILE A 155 -11.13 13.46 -9.47
CA ILE A 155 -12.34 13.36 -8.64
C ILE A 155 -13.32 14.48 -9.00
N SER A 156 -14.59 14.31 -8.62
CA SER A 156 -15.58 15.35 -8.84
C SER A 156 -15.22 16.63 -8.05
N LYS A 157 -15.59 17.79 -8.59
CA LYS A 157 -15.42 19.09 -7.92
C LYS A 157 -16.03 19.07 -6.50
N LYS A 158 -17.21 18.47 -6.36
CA LYS A 158 -17.92 18.34 -5.08
C LYS A 158 -17.12 17.52 -4.07
N ASP A 159 -16.51 16.41 -4.50
CA ASP A 159 -15.70 15.57 -3.61
C ASP A 159 -14.40 16.27 -3.23
N LEU A 160 -13.77 16.98 -4.17
CA LEU A 160 -12.57 17.77 -3.88
C LEU A 160 -12.86 18.85 -2.83
N GLU A 161 -13.93 19.62 -3.00
CA GLU A 161 -14.34 20.64 -2.03
C GLU A 161 -14.66 20.01 -0.67
N THR A 162 -15.32 18.86 -0.65
CA THR A 162 -15.66 18.12 0.58
C THR A 162 -14.42 17.64 1.33
N ILE A 163 -13.43 17.08 0.61
CA ILE A 163 -12.15 16.67 1.19
C ILE A 163 -11.41 17.90 1.74
N ARG A 164 -11.31 18.97 0.95
CA ARG A 164 -10.64 20.22 1.35
C ARG A 164 -11.25 20.85 2.60
N ALA A 165 -12.57 20.86 2.72
CA ALA A 165 -13.28 21.41 3.88
C ALA A 165 -12.99 20.66 5.20
N LYS A 166 -12.49 19.42 5.12
CA LYS A 166 -12.13 18.60 6.29
C LYS A 166 -10.69 18.84 6.76
N ILE A 167 -9.85 19.46 5.94
CA ILE A 167 -8.44 19.73 6.23
C ILE A 167 -8.35 21.03 7.04
N ARG A 168 -7.79 20.97 8.24
CA ARG A 168 -7.75 22.10 9.18
C ARG A 168 -6.34 22.57 9.51
N LYS A 169 -5.36 21.67 9.43
CA LYS A 169 -3.99 21.88 9.94
C LYS A 169 -3.01 22.25 8.83
N ILE A 170 -3.37 21.95 7.58
CA ILE A 170 -2.51 22.15 6.42
C ILE A 170 -3.07 23.28 5.56
N THR A 171 -2.24 24.29 5.28
CA THR A 171 -2.59 25.37 4.34
C THR A 171 -2.68 24.81 2.93
N LEU A 172 -3.85 24.90 2.32
CA LEU A 172 -4.13 24.33 1.00
C LEU A 172 -3.80 25.28 -0.14
N PRO A 173 -3.44 24.76 -1.33
CA PRO A 173 -3.37 25.58 -2.54
C PRO A 173 -4.75 26.17 -2.89
N PRO A 174 -4.78 27.28 -3.67
CA PRO A 174 -6.01 27.71 -4.32
C PRO A 174 -6.56 26.61 -5.23
N LEU A 175 -7.87 26.66 -5.48
CA LEU A 175 -8.51 25.79 -6.45
C LEU A 175 -8.15 26.26 -7.86
N ASP A 176 -7.62 25.34 -8.66
CA ASP A 176 -7.30 25.55 -10.07
C ASP A 176 -7.98 24.45 -10.86
N TYR A 177 -9.18 24.73 -11.36
CA TYR A 177 -9.98 23.74 -12.07
C TYR A 177 -9.47 23.41 -13.48
N GLY A 178 -8.32 23.98 -13.89
CA GLY A 178 -7.93 24.05 -15.29
C GLY A 178 -8.87 25.00 -16.03
N ALA A 179 -8.34 25.82 -16.94
CA ALA A 179 -9.19 26.59 -17.84
C ALA A 179 -10.03 25.61 -18.67
N ASN A 180 -11.36 25.67 -18.51
CA ASN A 180 -12.30 25.00 -19.41
C ASN A 180 -12.18 25.54 -20.83
#